data_AF-A0A645GNB5-F1
#
_entry.id   AF-A0A645GNB5-F1
#
_cell.length_a   1.000
_cell.length_b   1.000
_cell.length_c   1.000
_cell.angle_alpha   90.00
_cell.angle_beta   90.00
_cell.angle_gamma   90.00
#
_symmetry.space_group_name_H-M   'P 1'
#
loop_
_entity.id
_entity.type
_entity.pdbx_description
1 polymer ?
#
loop_
_entity_poly.entity_id
_entity_poly.type
_entity_poly.pdbx_seq_one_letter_code
_entity_poly.pdbx_strand_id
1 'polypeptide(L)'
;MVVSPELKVQTKDFGEVTSLLRIAGAAYLSEMRAMEFYERLAKESSGESAVMFNKLKDMEKGHMDITKKRYMKIREDVVGFRAF
;
A
#
# COMPACT_ATOMS: atom_id res chain seq x y z
N MET A 1 11.54 -37.87 2.05
CA MET A 1 10.30 -37.49 2.75
C MET A 1 9.39 -36.78 1.74
N VAL A 2 8.29 -37.39 1.34
CA VAL A 2 7.34 -36.78 0.38
C VAL A 2 6.37 -35.92 1.19
N VAL A 3 6.45 -34.59 1.04
CA VAL A 3 5.53 -33.66 1.71
C VAL A 3 4.15 -33.74 1.02
N SER A 4 3.08 -33.81 1.83
CA SER A 4 1.70 -33.92 1.35
C SER A 4 1.34 -32.74 0.42
N PRO A 5 0.59 -32.98 -0.69
CA PRO A 5 0.22 -31.93 -1.64
C PRO A 5 -0.48 -30.72 -1.00
N GLU A 6 -1.30 -30.94 0.01
CA GLU A 6 -2.09 -29.92 0.71
C GLU A 6 -1.19 -28.93 1.44
N LEU A 7 -0.10 -29.43 2.05
CA LEU A 7 0.93 -28.61 2.70
C LEU A 7 1.72 -27.77 1.68
N LYS A 8 1.94 -28.29 0.47
CA LYS A 8 2.60 -27.54 -0.62
C LYS A 8 1.71 -26.43 -1.17
N VAL A 9 0.40 -26.67 -1.27
CA VAL A 9 -0.58 -25.66 -1.69
C VAL A 9 -0.66 -24.53 -0.66
N GLN A 10 -0.83 -24.86 0.63
CA GLN A 10 -0.87 -23.86 1.70
C GLN A 10 0.41 -23.00 1.79
N THR A 11 1.58 -23.61 1.65
CA THR A 11 2.86 -22.88 1.70
C THR A 11 3.04 -21.94 0.51
N LYS A 12 2.56 -22.34 -0.69
CA LYS A 12 2.54 -21.47 -1.87
C LYS A 12 1.59 -20.28 -1.66
N ASP A 13 0.36 -20.54 -1.23
CA ASP A 13 -0.65 -19.51 -0.99
C ASP A 13 -0.17 -18.50 0.06
N PHE A 14 0.43 -18.99 1.16
CA PHE A 14 1.02 -18.14 2.19
C PHE A 14 2.15 -17.23 1.66
N GLY A 15 3.00 -17.77 0.78
CA GLY A 15 4.07 -17.01 0.12
C GLY A 15 3.52 -15.90 -0.79
N GLU A 16 2.49 -16.21 -1.57
CA GLU A 16 1.83 -15.25 -2.46
C GLU A 16 1.15 -14.11 -1.68
N VAL A 17 0.40 -14.44 -0.62
CA VAL A 17 -0.27 -13.43 0.22
C VAL A 17 0.75 -12.52 0.91
N THR A 18 1.85 -13.06 1.43
CA THR A 18 2.93 -12.27 2.04
C THR A 18 3.63 -11.36 1.01
N SER A 19 3.77 -11.81 -0.23
CA SER A 19 4.27 -10.99 -1.33
C SER A 19 3.33 -9.82 -1.65
N LEU A 20 2.03 -10.11 -1.78
CA LEU A 20 1.00 -9.11 -2.05
C LEU A 20 0.89 -8.07 -0.93
N LEU A 21 1.02 -8.48 0.33
CA LEU A 21 1.03 -7.58 1.48
C LEU A 21 2.20 -6.58 1.40
N ARG A 22 3.39 -7.06 1.03
CA ARG A 22 4.57 -6.20 0.85
C ARG A 22 4.38 -5.21 -0.30
N ILE A 23 3.86 -5.67 -1.44
CA ILE A 23 3.62 -4.81 -2.61
C ILE A 23 2.57 -3.73 -2.27
N ALA A 24 1.45 -4.10 -1.65
CA ALA A 24 0.42 -3.15 -1.24
C ALA A 24 0.94 -2.14 -0.21
N GLY A 25 1.78 -2.58 0.74
CA GLY A 25 2.43 -1.70 1.71
C GLY A 25 3.41 -0.72 1.06
N ALA A 26 4.20 -1.18 0.09
CA ALA A 26 5.12 -0.33 -0.66
C ALA A 26 4.36 0.73 -1.48
N ALA A 27 3.26 0.36 -2.13
CA ALA A 27 2.41 1.31 -2.84
C ALA A 27 1.84 2.37 -1.88
N TYR A 28 1.24 1.95 -0.76
CA TYR A 28 0.71 2.88 0.25
C TYR A 28 1.76 3.88 0.77
N LEU A 29 2.96 3.40 1.09
CA LEU A 29 4.05 4.26 1.55
C LEU A 29 4.54 5.21 0.45
N SER A 30 4.54 4.77 -0.80
CA SER A 30 4.91 5.61 -1.95
C SER A 30 3.94 6.77 -2.11
N GLU A 31 2.62 6.50 -2.11
CA GLU A 31 1.60 7.56 -2.25
C GLU A 31 1.63 8.54 -1.08
N MET A 32 1.82 8.04 0.15
CA MET A 32 1.97 8.88 1.33
C MET A 32 3.17 9.84 1.21
N ARG A 33 4.32 9.33 0.78
CA ARG A 33 5.52 10.16 0.57
C ARG A 33 5.35 11.16 -0.57
N ALA A 34 4.67 10.79 -1.65
CA ALA A 34 4.37 11.69 -2.76
C ALA A 34 3.43 12.82 -2.32
N MET A 35 2.39 12.50 -1.54
CA MET A 35 1.52 13.49 -0.91
C MET A 35 2.31 14.47 -0.02
N GLU A 36 3.13 13.96 0.91
CA GLU A 36 3.97 14.79 1.79
C GLU A 36 4.94 15.68 0.99
N PHE A 37 5.51 15.15 -0.09
CA PHE A 37 6.40 15.88 -0.97
C PHE A 37 5.69 17.07 -1.64
N TYR A 38 4.52 16.83 -2.25
CA TYR A 38 3.76 17.91 -2.89
C TYR A 38 3.17 18.91 -1.89
N GLU A 39 2.81 18.47 -0.68
CA GLU A 39 2.42 19.37 0.40
C GLU A 39 3.55 20.34 0.74
N ARG A 40 4.78 19.85 0.85
CA ARG A 40 5.95 20.70 1.11
C ARG A 40 6.19 21.69 -0.03
N LEU A 41 6.13 21.24 -1.28
CA LEU A 41 6.28 22.13 -2.44
C LEU A 41 5.18 23.19 -2.52
N ALA A 42 3.94 22.85 -2.15
CA ALA A 42 2.84 23.82 -2.08
C ALA A 42 3.09 24.90 -1.03
N LYS A 43 3.71 24.55 0.12
CA LYS A 43 4.07 25.51 1.19
C LYS A 43 5.25 26.43 0.80
N GLU A 44 6.17 25.92 -0.01
CA GLU A 44 7.37 26.65 -0.46
C GLU A 44 7.13 27.47 -1.74
N SER A 45 5.93 27.42 -2.32
CA SER A 45 5.58 28.09 -3.58
C SER A 45 4.43 29.08 -3.43
N SER A 46 4.14 29.84 -4.48
CA SER A 46 3.04 30.81 -4.54
C SER A 46 2.38 30.82 -5.91
N GLY A 47 1.23 31.51 -6.01
CA GLY A 47 0.49 31.65 -7.27
C GLY A 47 0.02 30.30 -7.85
N GLU A 48 0.08 30.17 -9.17
CA GLU A 48 -0.39 28.99 -9.89
C GLU A 48 0.36 27.71 -9.51
N SER A 49 1.66 27.80 -9.20
CA SER A 49 2.47 26.65 -8.77
C SER A 49 1.96 26.06 -7.46
N ALA A 50 1.60 26.90 -6.48
CA ALA A 50 1.03 26.44 -5.21
C ALA A 50 -0.33 25.74 -5.41
N VAL A 51 -1.15 26.24 -6.35
CA VAL A 51 -2.42 25.61 -6.72
C VAL A 51 -2.18 24.24 -7.38
N MET A 52 -1.21 24.15 -8.30
CA MET A 52 -0.83 22.90 -8.96
C MET A 52 -0.36 21.86 -7.93
N PHE A 53 0.56 22.20 -7.04
CA PHE A 53 1.06 21.25 -6.04
C PHE A 53 -0.01 20.81 -5.04
N ASN A 54 -0.95 21.69 -4.66
CA ASN A 54 -2.10 21.28 -3.85
C ASN A 54 -2.98 20.26 -4.57
N LYS A 55 -3.24 20.45 -5.87
CA LYS A 55 -3.99 19.46 -6.67
C LYS A 55 -3.28 18.11 -6.73
N LEU A 56 -1.96 18.10 -6.92
CA LEU A 56 -1.16 16.87 -6.92
C LEU A 56 -1.20 16.17 -5.56
N LYS A 57 -1.00 16.91 -4.46
CA LYS A 57 -1.14 16.40 -3.09
C LYS A 57 -2.52 15.75 -2.88
N ASP A 58 -3.60 16.41 -3.31
CA ASP A 58 -4.96 15.88 -3.14
C ASP A 58 -5.20 14.61 -3.98
N MET A 59 -4.58 14.52 -5.17
CA MET A 59 -4.60 13.30 -6.00
C MET A 59 -3.88 12.15 -5.30
N GLU A 60 -2.66 12.37 -4.80
CA GLU A 60 -1.89 11.33 -4.11
C GLU A 60 -2.55 10.91 -2.79
N LYS A 61 -3.26 11.82 -2.11
CA LYS A 61 -4.09 11.45 -0.96
C LYS A 61 -5.20 10.46 -1.36
N GLY A 62 -5.84 10.67 -2.51
CA GLY A 62 -6.82 9.73 -3.06
C GLY A 62 -6.21 8.35 -3.36
N HIS A 63 -5.03 8.32 -3.99
CA HIS A 63 -4.29 7.06 -4.24
C HIS A 63 -3.87 6.37 -2.94
N MET A 64 -3.39 7.14 -1.96
CA MET A 64 -3.02 6.67 -0.62
C MET A 64 -4.22 6.00 0.07
N ASP A 65 -5.42 6.57 0.01
CA ASP A 65 -6.60 5.98 0.63
C ASP A 65 -6.99 4.64 -0.04
N ILE A 66 -6.85 4.53 -1.37
CA ILE A 66 -7.11 3.29 -2.12
C ILE A 66 -6.11 2.20 -1.72
N THR A 67 -4.81 2.54 -1.74
CA THR A 67 -3.74 1.60 -1.42
C THR A 67 -3.77 1.18 0.06
N LYS A 68 -4.11 2.09 0.97
CA LYS A 68 -4.33 1.80 2.40
C LYS A 68 -5.45 0.79 2.61
N LYS A 69 -6.61 0.99 1.95
CA LYS A 69 -7.74 0.04 2.03
C LYS A 69 -7.32 -1.35 1.56
N ARG A 70 -6.56 -1.43 0.46
CA ARG A 70 -6.05 -2.71 -0.06
C ARG A 70 -5.06 -3.37 0.90
N TYR A 71 -4.11 -2.60 1.42
CA TYR A 71 -3.12 -3.08 2.40
C TYR A 71 -3.80 -3.64 3.65
N MET A 72 -4.77 -2.92 4.23
CA MET A 72 -5.48 -3.36 5.42
C MET A 72 -6.27 -4.65 5.19
N LYS A 73 -6.96 -4.77 4.04
CA LYS A 73 -7.68 -5.99 3.69
C LYS A 73 -6.75 -7.20 3.60
N ILE A 74 -5.62 -7.09 2.89
CA ILE A 74 -4.65 -8.19 2.80
C ILE A 74 -4.04 -8.51 4.17
N ARG A 75 -3.79 -7.48 5.00
CA ARG A 75 -3.26 -7.67 6.35
C ARG A 75 -4.24 -8.44 7.25
N GLU A 76 -5.52 -8.12 7.19
CA GLU A 76 -6.57 -8.85 7.90
C GLU A 76 -6.62 -10.32 7.48
N ASP A 77 -6.54 -10.60 6.17
CA ASP A 77 -6.48 -11.97 5.64
C ASP A 77 -5.26 -12.74 6.18
N VAL A 78 -4.08 -12.10 6.28
CA VAL A 78 -2.86 -12.71 6.85
C VAL A 78 -2.98 -12.96 8.34
N VAL A 79 -3.52 -12.01 9.11
CA VAL A 79 -3.69 -12.17 10.56
C VAL A 79 -4.73 -13.25 10.85
N GLY A 80 -5.82 -13.29 10.08
CA GLY A 80 -6.81 -14.37 10.15
C GLY A 80 -6.21 -15.74 9.86
N PHE A 81 -5.30 -15.84 8.88
CA PHE A 81 -4.57 -17.08 8.59
C PHE A 81 -3.66 -17.55 9.73
N ARG A 82 -3.11 -16.63 10.55
CA ARG A 82 -2.27 -16.97 11.72
C ARG A 82 -3.06 -17.40 12.96
N ALA A 83 -4.37 -17.23 12.97
CA ALA A 83 -5.24 -17.57 14.10
C ALA A 83 -5.72 -19.04 14.10
N PHE A 84 -5.34 -19.83 13.08
CA PHE A 84 -5.69 -21.24 12.91
C PHE A 84 -4.45 -22.12 12.81
#